data_AF-C5BMV7-F1
#
_entry.id   AF-C5BMV7-F1
#
_cell.length_a   1.000
_cell.length_b   1.000
_cell.length_c   1.000
_cell.angle_alpha   90.00
_cell.angle_beta   90.00
_cell.angle_gamma   90.00
#
_symmetry.space_group_name_H-M   'P 1'
#
loop_
_entity.id
_entity.type
_entity.pdbx_description
1 polymer ?
#
loop_
_entity_poly.entity_id
_entity_poly.type
_entity_poly.pdbx_seq_one_letter_code
_entity_poly.pdbx_strand_id
1 'polypeptide(L)'
;MQIAESVSQLPIALVPLVGLAWRVVETQGTAATRAITRNADEQLRLEQLLEGCKPPVPDACEKLSYLLATPFRYPPLRHGSRYGTRWERGIFYAAQEQETALAETAVYLWLFQQGAVEMGPLAEITDARTVFSVRLRTGRGCDLAANHFQHIQAKLTEPGNWGYTQALGTRLREMGADFFWFPSARLAGGTNVAVVNPESFASPTPDTQQLWNLRLTPELCWFGRADAGRDTSGYFEFSREVFAEAGALAHPCL
;
A
#
# COMPACT_ATOMS: atom_id res chain seq x y z
N MET A 1 28.37 -21.29 -6.47
CA MET A 1 27.00 -21.17 -7.01
C MET A 1 26.05 -21.66 -5.93
N GLN A 2 25.57 -20.78 -5.04
CA GLN A 2 24.62 -21.16 -4.00
C GLN A 2 23.29 -21.55 -4.67
N ILE A 3 22.80 -22.75 -4.37
CA ILE A 3 21.47 -23.18 -4.76
C ILE A 3 20.50 -22.19 -4.12
N ALA A 4 19.74 -21.46 -4.93
CA ALA A 4 18.76 -20.51 -4.43
C ALA A 4 17.77 -21.28 -3.53
N GLU A 5 17.76 -20.97 -2.23
CA GLU A 5 16.82 -21.57 -1.30
C GLU A 5 15.39 -21.38 -1.80
N SER A 6 14.68 -22.50 -1.97
CA SER A 6 13.30 -22.53 -2.43
C SER A 6 12.40 -21.98 -1.32
N VAL A 7 11.41 -21.17 -1.70
CA VAL A 7 10.39 -20.67 -0.77
C VAL A 7 9.74 -21.80 0.00
N SER A 8 9.63 -23.02 -0.54
CA SER A 8 9.04 -24.19 0.12
C SER A 8 9.83 -24.72 1.33
N GLN A 9 11.13 -24.43 1.41
CA GLN A 9 12.03 -24.98 2.44
C GLN A 9 12.29 -24.01 3.60
N LEU A 10 11.88 -22.74 3.46
CA LEU A 10 12.06 -21.74 4.51
C LEU A 10 11.39 -22.18 5.83
N PRO A 11 12.09 -22.11 6.97
CA PRO A 11 11.49 -22.38 8.27
C PRO A 11 10.63 -21.19 8.69
N ILE A 12 9.34 -21.22 8.35
CA ILE A 12 8.37 -20.19 8.74
C ILE A 12 7.57 -20.71 9.93
N ALA A 13 7.52 -19.91 11.00
CA ALA A 13 6.62 -20.11 12.13
C ALA A 13 5.58 -19.00 12.16
N LEU A 14 4.31 -19.38 12.33
CA LEU A 14 3.24 -18.42 12.59
C LEU A 14 3.14 -18.18 14.09
N VAL A 15 3.16 -16.91 14.49
CA VAL A 15 3.21 -16.47 15.89
C VAL A 15 2.16 -15.38 16.15
N PRO A 16 1.74 -15.18 17.40
CA PRO A 16 0.93 -14.03 17.74
C PRO A 16 1.67 -12.73 17.43
N LEU A 17 1.01 -11.81 16.72
CA LEU A 17 1.54 -10.49 16.41
C LEU A 17 0.52 -9.41 16.76
N VAL A 18 1.02 -8.26 17.19
CA VAL A 18 0.27 -7.02 17.37
C VAL A 18 1.08 -5.87 16.79
N GLY A 19 0.42 -4.83 16.30
CA GLY A 19 1.13 -3.62 15.89
C GLY A 19 0.23 -2.53 15.35
N LEU A 20 0.84 -1.39 15.06
CA LEU A 20 0.23 -0.25 14.42
C LEU A 20 0.79 -0.16 12.99
N ALA A 21 -0.07 0.10 12.01
CA ALA A 21 0.35 0.34 10.63
C ALA A 21 -0.32 1.58 10.05
N TRP A 22 0.39 2.30 9.20
CA TRP A 22 0.01 3.51 8.49
C TRP A 22 -0.26 3.20 7.03
N ARG A 23 -1.35 3.76 6.52
CA ARG A 23 -1.71 3.67 5.11
C ARG A 23 -2.04 5.05 4.57
N VAL A 24 -1.62 5.28 3.33
CA VAL A 24 -1.89 6.51 2.59
C VAL A 24 -2.89 6.17 1.49
N VAL A 25 -3.92 7.00 1.35
CA VAL A 25 -4.92 6.91 0.29
C VAL A 25 -5.23 8.30 -0.25
N GLU A 26 -5.87 8.37 -1.41
CA GLU A 26 -6.48 9.61 -1.89
C GLU A 26 -7.53 10.11 -0.91
N THR A 27 -7.60 11.44 -0.78
CA THR A 27 -8.62 12.04 0.06
C THR A 27 -10.01 11.69 -0.45
N GLN A 28 -10.95 11.60 0.48
CA GLN A 28 -12.37 11.63 0.13
C GLN A 28 -12.76 13.07 -0.20
N GLY A 29 -12.31 13.58 -1.34
CA GLY A 29 -12.73 14.88 -1.85
C GLY A 29 -14.12 14.81 -2.48
N THR A 30 -14.77 15.98 -2.67
CA THR A 30 -15.95 16.13 -3.53
C THR A 30 -15.77 15.25 -4.75
N ALA A 31 -16.67 14.28 -4.93
CA ALA A 31 -16.47 13.17 -5.84
C ALA A 31 -15.94 13.70 -7.18
N ALA A 32 -14.83 13.13 -7.69
CA ALA A 32 -14.19 13.59 -8.93
C ALA A 32 -15.18 13.67 -10.10
N THR A 33 -16.25 12.88 -10.00
CA THR A 33 -17.47 12.90 -10.81
C THR A 33 -18.15 14.28 -10.90
N ARG A 34 -17.96 15.17 -9.92
CA ARG A 34 -18.51 16.54 -9.94
C ARG A 34 -17.99 17.35 -11.10
N ALA A 35 -16.74 17.13 -11.51
CA ALA A 35 -16.15 17.80 -12.68
C ALA A 35 -16.84 17.42 -14.00
N ILE A 36 -17.57 16.29 -14.03
CA ILE A 36 -18.27 15.77 -15.22
C ILE A 36 -19.80 15.81 -15.09
N THR A 37 -20.35 16.42 -14.02
CA THR A 37 -21.80 16.59 -13.84
C THR A 37 -22.20 18.06 -13.87
N ARG A 38 -23.35 18.35 -14.50
CA ARG A 38 -23.83 19.73 -14.72
C ARG A 38 -24.56 20.28 -13.50
N ASN A 39 -25.22 19.42 -12.72
CA ASN A 39 -26.06 19.81 -11.58
C ASN A 39 -26.07 18.71 -10.50
N ALA A 40 -26.73 18.98 -9.37
CA ALA A 40 -26.75 18.06 -8.22
C ALA A 40 -27.51 16.75 -8.51
N ASP A 41 -28.56 16.80 -9.33
CA ASP A 41 -29.35 15.61 -9.68
C ASP A 41 -28.55 14.64 -10.54
N GLU A 42 -27.79 15.15 -11.51
CA GLU A 42 -26.89 14.36 -12.34
C GLU A 42 -25.75 13.77 -11.50
N GLN A 43 -25.21 14.54 -10.55
CA GLN A 43 -24.23 14.05 -9.59
C GLN A 43 -24.80 12.88 -8.77
N LEU A 44 -26.00 13.05 -8.21
CA LEU A 44 -26.66 12.01 -7.42
C LEU A 44 -26.91 10.76 -8.27
N ARG A 45 -27.37 10.94 -9.51
CA ARG A 45 -27.62 9.82 -10.42
C ARG A 45 -26.34 9.06 -10.76
N LEU A 46 -25.25 9.77 -11.01
CA LEU A 46 -23.96 9.15 -11.29
C LEU A 46 -23.43 8.39 -10.07
N GLU A 47 -23.51 8.96 -8.87
CA GLU A 47 -23.12 8.25 -7.64
C GLU A 47 -23.97 7.00 -7.40
N GLN A 48 -25.29 7.05 -7.63
CA GLN A 48 -26.15 5.87 -7.54
C GLN A 48 -25.75 4.77 -8.53
N LEU A 49 -25.42 5.14 -9.76
CA LEU A 49 -24.95 4.18 -10.77
C LEU A 49 -23.60 3.57 -10.37
N LEU A 50 -22.67 4.40 -9.89
CA LEU A 50 -21.37 3.94 -9.42
C LEU A 50 -21.51 3.00 -8.22
N GLU A 51 -22.32 3.34 -7.22
CA GLU A 51 -22.59 2.45 -6.07
C GLU A 51 -23.23 1.12 -6.52
N GLY A 52 -24.18 1.17 -7.45
CA GLY A 52 -24.86 -0.02 -7.98
C GLY A 52 -23.96 -0.97 -8.76
N CYS A 53 -22.83 -0.50 -9.29
CA CYS A 53 -21.86 -1.33 -10.02
C CYS A 53 -20.75 -1.90 -9.12
N LYS A 54 -20.65 -1.49 -7.85
CA LYS A 54 -19.61 -2.01 -6.96
C LYS A 54 -19.93 -3.45 -6.54
N PRO A 55 -18.92 -4.34 -6.45
CA PRO A 55 -19.12 -5.69 -5.90
C PRO A 55 -19.71 -5.64 -4.49
N PRO A 56 -20.40 -6.70 -4.03
CA PRO A 56 -20.82 -6.80 -2.63
C PRO A 56 -19.60 -6.76 -1.71
N VAL A 57 -19.78 -6.22 -0.50
CA VAL A 57 -18.76 -6.29 0.54
C VAL A 57 -18.71 -7.74 1.05
N PRO A 58 -17.53 -8.38 1.14
CA PRO A 58 -17.42 -9.72 1.71
C PRO A 58 -17.90 -9.75 3.17
N ASP A 59 -18.51 -10.85 3.62
CA ASP A 59 -19.05 -11.03 4.98
C ASP A 59 -18.02 -10.67 6.07
N ALA A 60 -16.76 -11.10 5.88
CA ALA A 60 -15.65 -10.82 6.80
C ALA A 60 -15.28 -9.32 6.90
N CYS A 61 -15.81 -8.48 6.01
CA CYS A 61 -15.56 -7.04 5.93
C CYS A 61 -16.81 -6.19 6.25
N GLU A 62 -17.98 -6.78 6.53
CA GLU A 62 -19.24 -6.03 6.69
C GLU A 62 -19.17 -4.90 7.73
N LYS A 63 -18.45 -5.14 8.83
CA LYS A 63 -18.31 -4.19 9.93
C LYS A 63 -17.18 -3.19 9.70
N LEU A 64 -16.33 -3.41 8.70
CA LEU A 64 -15.18 -2.57 8.43
C LEU A 64 -15.61 -1.30 7.71
N SER A 65 -15.01 -0.17 8.09
CA SER A 65 -15.09 1.06 7.30
C SER A 65 -14.57 0.81 5.88
N TYR A 66 -15.07 1.59 4.92
CA TYR A 66 -14.67 1.44 3.52
C TYR A 66 -13.15 1.53 3.31
N LEU A 67 -12.42 2.32 4.12
CA LEU A 67 -10.95 2.44 4.09
C LEU A 67 -10.25 1.10 4.33
N LEU A 68 -10.83 0.25 5.18
CA LEU A 68 -10.29 -1.05 5.55
C LEU A 68 -10.84 -2.17 4.67
N ALA A 69 -12.12 -2.08 4.26
CA ALA A 69 -12.77 -3.10 3.43
C ALA A 69 -12.33 -3.06 1.96
N THR A 70 -11.98 -1.88 1.43
CA THR A 70 -11.72 -1.67 -0.01
C THR A 70 -10.75 -2.68 -0.62
N PRO A 71 -9.58 -2.99 -0.01
CA PRO A 71 -8.66 -3.96 -0.60
C PRO A 71 -9.23 -5.37 -0.75
N PHE A 72 -10.22 -5.75 0.03
CA PHE A 72 -10.82 -7.10 0.01
C PHE A 72 -12.09 -7.18 -0.85
N ARG A 73 -12.67 -6.02 -1.23
CA ARG A 73 -13.94 -5.93 -1.95
C ARG A 73 -13.80 -6.18 -3.46
N TYR A 74 -12.70 -5.75 -4.05
CA TYR A 74 -12.51 -5.75 -5.51
C TYR A 74 -11.74 -7.00 -5.98
N PRO A 75 -11.91 -7.41 -7.26
CA PRO A 75 -11.18 -8.55 -7.81
C PRO A 75 -9.66 -8.33 -7.78
N PRO A 76 -8.87 -9.41 -7.86
CA PRO A 76 -7.41 -9.33 -7.86
C PRO A 76 -6.87 -8.40 -8.96
N LEU A 77 -5.72 -7.77 -8.68
CA LEU A 77 -5.08 -6.87 -9.64
C LEU A 77 -4.68 -7.64 -10.92
N ARG A 78 -4.88 -7.00 -12.08
CA ARG A 78 -4.51 -7.57 -13.39
C ARG A 78 -3.05 -8.01 -13.46
N HIS A 79 -2.15 -7.49 -12.63
CA HIS A 79 -0.72 -7.86 -12.62
C HIS A 79 -0.25 -8.46 -11.28
N GLY A 80 -1.19 -8.72 -10.35
CA GLY A 80 -0.85 -9.04 -8.98
C GLY A 80 -0.23 -7.85 -8.23
N SER A 81 0.39 -8.14 -7.10
CA SER A 81 1.14 -7.25 -6.21
C SER A 81 2.39 -7.98 -5.71
N ARG A 82 3.20 -7.33 -4.84
CA ARG A 82 4.44 -7.94 -4.31
C ARG A 82 4.23 -9.31 -3.65
N TYR A 83 3.18 -9.48 -2.85
CA TYR A 83 2.86 -10.73 -2.15
C TYR A 83 1.54 -11.36 -2.59
N GLY A 84 1.07 -11.06 -3.80
CA GLY A 84 -0.09 -11.74 -4.39
C GLY A 84 0.05 -11.82 -5.89
N THR A 85 -0.13 -12.99 -6.46
CA THR A 85 -0.32 -13.17 -7.90
C THR A 85 -1.67 -12.60 -8.35
N ARG A 86 -2.03 -12.88 -9.60
CA ARG A 86 -3.30 -12.49 -10.23
C ARG A 86 -4.51 -13.27 -9.71
N TRP A 87 -4.30 -14.31 -8.90
CA TRP A 87 -5.33 -15.23 -8.46
C TRP A 87 -5.66 -15.12 -6.96
N GLU A 88 -4.80 -14.51 -6.15
CA GLU A 88 -5.09 -14.31 -4.73
C GLU A 88 -6.09 -13.19 -4.50
N ARG A 89 -6.92 -13.38 -3.47
CA ARG A 89 -7.76 -12.32 -2.91
C ARG A 89 -6.93 -11.10 -2.53
N GLY A 90 -7.58 -9.94 -2.58
CA GLY A 90 -6.91 -8.66 -2.35
C GLY A 90 -6.25 -8.55 -0.98
N ILE A 91 -5.24 -7.68 -0.90
CA ILE A 91 -4.33 -7.52 0.23
C ILE A 91 -4.40 -6.07 0.67
N PHE A 92 -4.57 -5.84 1.96
CA PHE A 92 -4.37 -4.52 2.53
C PHE A 92 -2.88 -4.32 2.80
N TYR A 93 -2.26 -3.40 2.05
CA TYR A 93 -0.88 -2.99 2.27
C TYR A 93 -0.82 -1.68 3.07
N ALA A 94 0.13 -1.63 4.00
CA ALA A 94 0.45 -0.48 4.85
C ALA A 94 1.93 -0.57 5.28
N ALA A 95 2.39 0.39 6.08
CA ALA A 95 3.72 0.38 6.67
C ALA A 95 3.70 0.56 8.19
N GLN A 96 4.68 0.04 8.90
CA GLN A 96 4.81 0.24 10.33
C GLN A 96 5.13 1.70 10.67
N GLU A 97 6.00 2.32 9.89
CA GLU A 97 6.37 3.73 10.00
C GLU A 97 5.55 4.60 9.03
N GLN A 98 5.12 5.77 9.50
CA GLN A 98 4.41 6.74 8.66
C GLN A 98 5.28 7.22 7.48
N GLU A 99 6.58 7.44 7.71
CA GLU A 99 7.55 7.80 6.67
C GLU A 99 7.63 6.73 5.58
N THR A 100 7.70 5.45 5.95
CA THR A 100 7.74 4.34 4.99
C THR A 100 6.47 4.30 4.13
N ALA A 101 5.28 4.51 4.73
CA ALA A 101 4.03 4.56 3.98
C ALA A 101 4.02 5.72 2.96
N LEU A 102 4.57 6.88 3.33
CA LEU A 102 4.68 8.04 2.44
C LEU A 102 5.75 7.84 1.35
N ALA A 103 6.87 7.21 1.67
CA ALA A 103 7.93 6.87 0.71
C ALA A 103 7.43 5.89 -0.36
N GLU A 104 6.74 4.81 0.04
CA GLU A 104 6.10 3.88 -0.89
C GLU A 104 5.10 4.62 -1.79
N THR A 105 4.31 5.54 -1.22
CA THR A 105 3.36 6.36 -1.97
C THR A 105 4.05 7.25 -3.01
N ALA A 106 5.15 7.93 -2.63
CA ALA A 106 5.95 8.74 -3.56
C ALA A 106 6.45 7.90 -4.75
N VAL A 107 6.98 6.70 -4.48
CA VAL A 107 7.44 5.80 -5.54
C VAL A 107 6.32 5.42 -6.51
N TYR A 108 5.15 5.03 -6.01
CA TYR A 108 4.02 4.71 -6.89
C TYR A 108 3.50 5.92 -7.66
N LEU A 109 3.57 7.13 -7.11
CA LEU A 109 3.21 8.36 -7.82
C LEU A 109 4.19 8.66 -8.97
N TRP A 110 5.50 8.50 -8.76
CA TRP A 110 6.47 8.62 -9.85
C TRP A 110 6.33 7.50 -10.90
N LEU A 111 6.03 6.26 -10.49
CA LEU A 111 5.74 5.18 -11.43
C LEU A 111 4.50 5.48 -12.29
N PHE A 112 3.46 6.05 -11.67
CA PHE A 112 2.27 6.53 -12.39
C PHE A 112 2.64 7.64 -13.38
N GLN A 113 3.44 8.61 -12.95
CA GLN A 113 3.92 9.72 -13.78
C GLN A 113 4.76 9.23 -14.99
N GLN A 114 5.61 8.21 -14.80
CA GLN A 114 6.42 7.59 -15.86
C GLN A 114 5.60 6.85 -16.91
N GLY A 115 4.36 6.45 -16.60
CA GLY A 115 3.48 5.76 -17.55
C GLY A 115 2.92 6.65 -18.65
N ALA A 116 3.09 7.98 -18.56
CA ALA A 116 2.56 8.93 -19.53
C ALA A 116 3.50 9.14 -20.72
N VAL A 117 2.96 9.14 -21.95
CA VAL A 117 3.72 9.42 -23.18
C VAL A 117 4.13 10.90 -23.25
N GLU A 118 3.24 11.80 -22.82
CA GLU A 118 3.51 13.22 -22.66
C GLU A 118 3.14 13.63 -21.23
N MET A 119 4.05 14.31 -20.54
CA MET A 119 3.89 14.63 -19.12
C MET A 119 2.79 15.67 -18.89
N GLY A 120 2.73 16.75 -19.67
CA GLY A 120 1.70 17.77 -19.55
C GLY A 120 1.43 18.19 -18.09
N PRO A 121 0.17 18.21 -17.64
CA PRO A 121 -0.20 18.49 -16.24
C PRO A 121 0.37 17.50 -15.21
N LEU A 122 0.78 16.29 -15.62
CA LEU A 122 1.41 15.31 -14.72
C LEU A 122 2.85 15.69 -14.39
N ALA A 123 3.46 16.66 -15.08
CA ALA A 123 4.78 17.17 -14.71
C ALA A 123 4.80 17.72 -13.29
N GLU A 124 3.71 18.32 -12.83
CA GLU A 124 3.56 18.77 -11.45
C GLU A 124 2.16 18.45 -10.92
N ILE A 125 2.07 17.57 -9.92
CA ILE A 125 0.81 17.18 -9.29
C ILE A 125 0.75 17.83 -7.91
N THR A 126 -0.28 18.65 -7.68
CA THR A 126 -0.64 19.15 -6.35
C THR A 126 -1.99 18.59 -5.95
N ASP A 127 -2.05 17.93 -4.80
CA ASP A 127 -3.23 17.17 -4.36
C ASP A 127 -3.23 17.02 -2.82
N ALA A 128 -4.17 16.27 -2.27
CA ALA A 128 -4.19 15.89 -0.87
C ALA A 128 -4.39 14.39 -0.67
N ARG A 129 -3.77 13.86 0.38
CA ARG A 129 -3.84 12.46 0.80
C ARG A 129 -4.41 12.34 2.20
N THR A 130 -5.18 11.27 2.44
CA THR A 130 -5.55 10.84 3.78
C THR A 130 -4.54 9.81 4.26
N VAL A 131 -3.84 10.14 5.34
CA VAL A 131 -2.89 9.25 6.02
C VAL A 131 -3.55 8.76 7.30
N PHE A 132 -3.70 7.45 7.46
CA PHE A 132 -4.42 6.89 8.60
C PHE A 132 -3.69 5.70 9.20
N SER A 133 -3.87 5.49 10.50
CA SER A 133 -3.31 4.33 11.21
C SER A 133 -4.37 3.28 11.53
N VAL A 134 -3.96 2.03 11.61
CA VAL A 134 -4.77 0.88 11.99
C VAL A 134 -4.05 0.05 13.04
N ARG A 135 -4.79 -0.48 14.02
CA ARG A 135 -4.27 -1.49 14.94
C ARG A 135 -4.52 -2.88 14.38
N LEU A 136 -3.49 -3.70 14.37
CA LEU A 136 -3.50 -5.08 13.90
C LEU A 136 -3.24 -6.03 15.06
N ARG A 137 -3.91 -7.19 15.05
CA ARG A 137 -3.67 -8.29 15.96
C ARG A 137 -3.99 -9.63 15.30
N THR A 138 -3.21 -10.65 15.61
CA THR A 138 -3.46 -12.02 15.14
C THR A 138 -2.81 -13.03 16.08
N GLY A 139 -3.31 -14.26 16.11
CA GLY A 139 -2.60 -15.42 16.65
C GLY A 139 -1.69 -16.13 15.64
N ARG A 140 -1.79 -15.79 14.35
CA ARG A 140 -1.14 -16.46 13.20
C ARG A 140 -0.49 -15.44 12.27
N GLY A 141 0.50 -14.71 12.76
CA GLY A 141 1.26 -13.74 12.00
C GLY A 141 2.67 -14.22 11.67
N CYS A 142 3.35 -13.56 10.74
CA CYS A 142 4.76 -13.80 10.46
C CYS A 142 5.53 -12.46 10.42
N ASP A 143 6.73 -12.43 10.99
CA ASP A 143 7.61 -11.27 10.90
C ASP A 143 8.78 -11.58 9.97
N LEU A 144 8.65 -11.21 8.69
CA LEU A 144 9.71 -11.37 7.70
C LEU A 144 10.82 -10.33 7.83
N ALA A 145 10.68 -9.33 8.71
CA ALA A 145 11.74 -8.37 9.04
C ALA A 145 12.68 -8.88 10.16
N ALA A 146 12.32 -9.98 10.83
CA ALA A 146 13.13 -10.57 11.87
C ALA A 146 14.48 -11.11 11.37
N ASN A 147 15.51 -11.04 12.22
CA ASN A 147 16.90 -11.39 11.89
C ASN A 147 17.08 -12.81 11.29
N HIS A 148 16.22 -13.77 11.62
CA HIS A 148 16.34 -15.12 11.08
C HIS A 148 16.07 -15.19 9.57
N PHE A 149 15.38 -14.19 8.99
CA PHE A 149 15.18 -14.05 7.54
C PHE A 149 16.23 -13.16 6.86
N GLN A 150 17.27 -12.69 7.57
CA GLN A 150 18.30 -11.83 7.00
C GLN A 150 18.98 -12.44 5.76
N HIS A 151 19.17 -13.76 5.74
CA HIS A 151 19.76 -14.50 4.63
C HIS A 151 18.96 -14.41 3.31
N ILE A 152 17.66 -14.06 3.38
CA ILE A 152 16.80 -13.84 2.19
C ILE A 152 16.40 -12.38 2.01
N GLN A 153 16.94 -11.46 2.81
CA GLN A 153 16.54 -10.04 2.81
C GLN A 153 16.60 -9.43 1.41
N ALA A 154 17.67 -9.67 0.65
CA ALA A 154 17.82 -9.19 -0.73
C ALA A 154 16.68 -9.64 -1.66
N LYS A 155 16.15 -10.85 -1.47
CA LYS A 155 15.01 -11.35 -2.25
C LYS A 155 13.67 -10.73 -1.81
N LEU A 156 13.55 -10.38 -0.52
CA LEU A 156 12.36 -9.71 0.02
C LEU A 156 12.28 -8.25 -0.43
N THR A 157 13.42 -7.59 -0.58
CA THR A 157 13.54 -6.16 -0.91
C THR A 157 13.83 -5.89 -2.38
N GLU A 158 13.91 -6.91 -3.25
CA GLU A 158 14.12 -6.73 -4.68
C GLU A 158 12.95 -5.93 -5.31
N PRO A 159 13.18 -4.71 -5.84
CA PRO A 159 12.12 -3.86 -6.38
C PRO A 159 11.58 -4.32 -7.74
N GLY A 160 12.44 -4.88 -8.60
CA GLY A 160 12.14 -5.20 -10.00
C GLY A 160 11.59 -6.60 -10.24
N ASN A 161 11.60 -7.48 -9.23
CA ASN A 161 11.16 -8.87 -9.37
C ASN A 161 10.32 -9.33 -8.16
N TRP A 162 9.05 -9.68 -8.40
CA TRP A 162 8.15 -10.18 -7.36
C TRP A 162 8.01 -11.70 -7.34
N GLY A 163 8.71 -12.46 -8.18
CA GLY A 163 8.51 -13.92 -8.27
C GLY A 163 8.73 -14.63 -6.94
N TYR A 164 9.76 -14.25 -6.20
CA TYR A 164 10.05 -14.83 -4.88
C TYR A 164 9.02 -14.43 -3.82
N THR A 165 8.68 -13.13 -3.74
CA THR A 165 7.74 -12.59 -2.76
C THR A 165 6.29 -13.01 -3.03
N GLN A 166 5.90 -13.19 -4.28
CA GLN A 166 4.61 -13.77 -4.65
C GLN A 166 4.51 -15.22 -4.19
N ALA A 167 5.51 -16.05 -4.49
CA ALA A 167 5.54 -17.44 -4.02
C ALA A 167 5.51 -17.52 -2.48
N LEU A 168 6.23 -16.62 -1.80
CA LEU A 168 6.20 -16.54 -0.34
C LEU A 168 4.83 -16.10 0.19
N GLY A 169 4.19 -15.13 -0.47
CA GLY A 169 2.84 -14.70 -0.14
C GLY A 169 1.80 -15.81 -0.32
N THR A 170 1.92 -16.64 -1.37
CA THR A 170 1.09 -17.83 -1.56
C THR A 170 1.30 -18.82 -0.41
N ARG A 171 2.56 -19.17 -0.10
CA ARG A 171 2.90 -20.10 1.00
C ARG A 171 2.38 -19.63 2.36
N LEU A 172 2.54 -18.34 2.69
CA LEU A 172 2.06 -17.78 3.96
C LEU A 172 0.54 -17.90 4.09
N ARG A 173 -0.21 -17.70 3.01
CA ARG A 173 -1.66 -17.91 3.00
C ARG A 173 -2.04 -19.37 3.15
N GLU A 174 -1.35 -20.28 2.46
CA GLU A 174 -1.56 -21.73 2.60
C GLU A 174 -1.32 -22.21 4.04
N MET A 175 -0.35 -21.60 4.73
CA MET A 175 -0.09 -21.84 6.16
C MET A 175 -1.14 -21.21 7.09
N GLY A 176 -2.03 -20.36 6.57
CA GLY A 176 -3.09 -19.69 7.34
C GLY A 176 -2.64 -18.42 8.05
N ALA A 177 -1.62 -17.72 7.53
CA ALA A 177 -1.22 -16.41 8.06
C ALA A 177 -2.34 -15.38 7.87
N ASP A 178 -2.59 -14.57 8.89
CA ASP A 178 -3.60 -13.51 8.83
C ASP A 178 -3.00 -12.16 8.37
N PHE A 179 -1.79 -11.85 8.83
CA PHE A 179 -0.94 -10.79 8.29
C PHE A 179 0.54 -11.07 8.53
N PHE A 180 1.41 -10.34 7.84
CA PHE A 180 2.85 -10.43 8.07
C PHE A 180 3.57 -9.10 7.83
N TRP A 181 4.57 -8.83 8.68
CA TRP A 181 5.52 -7.73 8.50
C TRP A 181 6.60 -8.15 7.50
N PHE A 182 7.11 -7.21 6.71
CA PHE A 182 8.17 -7.44 5.75
C PHE A 182 9.00 -6.18 5.50
N PRO A 183 10.30 -6.28 5.19
CA PRO A 183 11.12 -5.11 4.93
C PRO A 183 10.66 -4.36 3.68
N SER A 184 10.67 -3.02 3.72
CA SER A 184 10.39 -2.21 2.54
C SER A 184 11.46 -2.44 1.47
N ALA A 185 11.01 -2.50 0.22
CA ALA A 185 11.88 -2.56 -0.95
C ALA A 185 12.26 -1.17 -1.48
N ARG A 186 11.71 -0.11 -0.88
CA ARG A 186 11.89 1.28 -1.33
C ARG A 186 12.67 2.10 -0.33
N LEU A 187 12.36 1.96 0.96
CA LEU A 187 13.01 2.70 2.02
C LEU A 187 13.83 1.76 2.90
N ALA A 188 15.15 1.93 2.88
CA ALA A 188 16.05 1.15 3.73
C ALA A 188 15.70 1.34 5.21
N GLY A 189 15.58 0.23 5.94
CA GLY A 189 15.17 0.23 7.36
C GLY A 189 13.67 0.38 7.61
N GLY A 190 12.86 0.68 6.59
CA GLY A 190 11.40 0.73 6.71
C GLY A 190 10.77 -0.66 6.74
N THR A 191 9.64 -0.80 7.43
CA THR A 191 8.89 -2.06 7.52
C THR A 191 7.48 -1.88 6.96
N ASN A 192 7.08 -2.77 6.08
CA ASN A 192 5.74 -2.83 5.50
C ASN A 192 4.93 -4.00 6.10
N VAL A 193 3.62 -3.98 5.89
CA VAL A 193 2.70 -5.05 6.26
C VAL A 193 1.79 -5.43 5.11
N ALA A 194 1.52 -6.73 5.01
CA ALA A 194 0.49 -7.29 4.15
C ALA A 194 -0.54 -7.99 5.03
N VAL A 195 -1.75 -7.44 5.06
CA VAL A 195 -2.89 -8.04 5.75
C VAL A 195 -3.70 -8.81 4.72
N VAL A 196 -3.79 -10.12 4.91
CA VAL A 196 -4.47 -11.06 3.99
C VAL A 196 -5.80 -11.56 4.57
N ASN A 197 -5.99 -11.45 5.88
CA ASN A 197 -7.26 -11.71 6.56
C ASN A 197 -7.78 -10.42 7.24
N PRO A 198 -8.95 -9.88 6.83
CA PRO A 198 -9.54 -8.68 7.42
C PRO A 198 -9.85 -8.79 8.92
N GLU A 199 -10.00 -10.00 9.47
CA GLU A 199 -10.19 -10.19 10.91
C GLU A 199 -8.98 -9.77 11.76
N SER A 200 -7.84 -9.49 11.12
CA SER A 200 -6.64 -8.95 11.76
C SER A 200 -6.82 -7.53 12.29
N PHE A 201 -7.79 -6.76 11.78
CA PHE A 201 -8.04 -5.40 12.28
C PHE A 201 -8.60 -5.46 13.70
N ALA A 202 -7.92 -4.81 14.64
CA ALA A 202 -8.37 -4.75 16.03
C ALA A 202 -9.57 -3.82 16.23
N SER A 203 -9.90 -3.00 15.23
CA SER A 203 -11.02 -2.04 15.22
C SER A 203 -11.65 -1.99 13.82
N PRO A 204 -12.98 -1.78 13.70
CA PRO A 204 -13.64 -1.61 12.40
C PRO A 204 -13.27 -0.31 11.67
N THR A 205 -12.71 0.67 12.37
CA THR A 205 -12.34 1.98 11.82
C THR A 205 -10.86 2.27 12.06
N PRO A 206 -10.24 3.15 11.25
CA PRO A 206 -8.91 3.66 11.54
C PRO A 206 -8.79 4.23 12.96
N ASP A 207 -7.59 4.12 13.54
CA ASP A 207 -7.27 4.64 14.88
C ASP A 207 -6.98 6.15 14.83
N THR A 208 -6.22 6.60 13.83
CA THR A 208 -6.03 8.03 13.54
C THR A 208 -6.23 8.29 12.05
N GLN A 209 -6.63 9.51 11.69
CA GLN A 209 -6.73 9.97 10.31
C GLN A 209 -6.21 11.40 10.22
N GLN A 210 -5.38 11.67 9.22
CA GLN A 210 -4.70 12.94 9.02
C GLN A 210 -4.85 13.36 7.55
N LEU A 211 -5.01 14.66 7.33
CA LEU A 211 -4.99 15.25 5.99
C LEU A 211 -3.59 15.77 5.69
N TRP A 212 -3.07 15.41 4.52
CA TRP A 212 -1.73 15.79 4.06
C TRP A 212 -1.81 16.41 2.67
N ASN A 213 -1.19 17.57 2.49
CA ASN A 213 -0.96 18.17 1.17
C ASN A 213 0.20 17.46 0.49
N LEU A 214 0.07 17.22 -0.82
CA LEU A 214 1.04 16.58 -1.68
C LEU A 214 1.46 17.55 -2.77
N ARG A 215 2.78 17.60 -3.05
CA ARG A 215 3.35 18.16 -4.27
C ARG A 215 4.33 17.17 -4.87
N LEU A 216 4.14 16.79 -6.13
CA LEU A 216 4.99 15.87 -6.87
C LEU A 216 5.55 16.56 -8.11
N THR A 217 6.85 16.46 -8.33
CA THR A 217 7.57 16.77 -9.58
C THR A 217 8.28 15.50 -10.08
N PRO A 218 8.89 15.49 -11.27
CA PRO A 218 9.62 14.32 -11.75
C PRO A 218 10.84 13.94 -10.89
N GLU A 219 11.32 14.85 -10.03
CA GLU A 219 12.49 14.67 -9.16
C GLU A 219 12.14 14.60 -7.68
N LEU A 220 11.03 15.22 -7.23
CA LEU A 220 10.77 15.43 -5.82
C LEU A 220 9.31 15.16 -5.46
N CYS A 221 9.08 14.58 -4.27
CA CYS A 221 7.77 14.36 -3.69
C CYS A 221 7.76 14.93 -2.28
N TRP A 222 6.91 15.93 -2.05
CA TRP A 222 6.74 16.58 -0.78
C TRP A 222 5.35 16.29 -0.22
N PHE A 223 5.30 15.94 1.06
CA PHE A 223 4.07 15.79 1.83
C PHE A 223 4.11 16.70 3.05
N GLY A 224 3.10 17.54 3.26
CA GLY A 224 2.97 18.36 4.47
C GLY A 224 1.62 18.19 5.15
N ARG A 225 1.61 17.96 6.46
CA ARG A 225 0.40 17.78 7.25
C ARG A 225 -0.41 19.07 7.25
N ALA A 226 -1.68 18.98 6.85
CA ALA A 226 -2.52 20.16 6.59
C ALA A 226 -2.82 20.99 7.85
N ASP A 227 -2.73 20.39 9.03
CA ASP A 227 -2.99 21.02 10.33
C ASP A 227 -1.72 21.45 11.09
N ALA A 228 -0.52 21.24 10.53
CA ALA A 228 0.75 21.46 11.25
C ALA A 228 1.15 22.94 11.44
N GLY A 229 0.38 23.91 10.91
CA GLY A 229 0.72 25.33 11.03
C GLY A 229 2.11 25.64 10.45
N ARG A 230 2.92 26.45 11.16
CA ARG A 230 4.32 26.77 10.78
C ARG A 230 5.36 25.85 11.44
N ASP A 231 4.93 24.75 12.05
CA ASP A 231 5.83 23.82 12.72
C ASP A 231 6.54 22.95 11.66
N THR A 232 7.87 22.98 11.66
CA THR A 232 8.72 22.24 10.71
C THR A 232 8.69 20.72 10.95
N SER A 233 8.06 20.24 12.02
CA SER A 233 7.91 18.80 12.32
C SER A 233 6.77 18.10 11.57
N GLY A 234 6.07 18.80 10.66
CA GLY A 234 4.87 18.31 9.99
C GLY A 234 5.03 17.86 8.53
N TYR A 235 6.23 17.62 8.00
CA TYR A 235 6.42 17.27 6.59
C TYR A 235 7.43 16.15 6.34
N PHE A 236 7.31 15.52 5.17
CA PHE A 236 8.27 14.56 4.61
C PHE A 236 8.60 14.97 3.17
N GLU A 237 9.85 14.81 2.77
CA GLU A 237 10.32 15.10 1.43
C GLU A 237 11.21 13.98 0.91
N PHE A 238 10.98 13.55 -0.32
CA PHE A 238 11.66 12.44 -0.96
C PHE A 238 12.23 12.88 -2.30
N SER A 239 13.53 12.67 -2.52
CA SER A 239 14.16 12.80 -3.84
C SER A 239 14.06 11.48 -4.59
N ARG A 240 13.55 11.51 -5.83
CA ARG A 240 13.38 10.32 -6.67
C ARG A 240 14.68 9.57 -6.90
N GLU A 241 15.81 10.29 -6.96
CA GLU A 241 17.12 9.70 -7.21
C GLU A 241 17.54 8.70 -6.14
N VAL A 242 17.07 8.86 -4.89
CA VAL A 242 17.33 7.95 -3.78
C VAL A 242 16.66 6.59 -3.99
N PHE A 243 15.58 6.54 -4.77
CA PHE A 243 14.81 5.33 -5.05
C PHE A 243 15.10 4.74 -6.44
N ALA A 244 15.84 5.47 -7.28
CA ALA A 244 16.12 5.09 -8.65
C ALA A 244 17.48 4.40 -8.77
N GLU A 245 17.51 3.25 -9.43
CA GLU A 245 18.74 2.58 -9.81
C GLU A 245 19.03 2.88 -11.29
N ALA A 246 20.23 3.37 -11.59
CA ALA A 246 20.61 3.81 -12.95
C ALA A 246 19.59 4.78 -13.60
N GLY A 247 18.93 5.62 -12.80
CA GLY A 247 17.95 6.62 -13.26
C GLY A 247 16.53 6.09 -13.48
N ALA A 248 16.28 4.80 -13.25
CA ALA A 248 14.96 4.18 -13.39
C ALA A 248 14.40 3.71 -12.04
N LEU A 249 13.08 3.85 -11.86
CA LEU A 249 12.41 3.21 -10.72
C LEU A 249 12.11 1.76 -11.10
N ALA A 250 12.84 0.82 -10.52
CA ALA A 250 12.61 -0.60 -10.79
C ALA A 250 11.19 -1.01 -10.36
N HIS A 251 10.45 -1.65 -11.27
CA HIS A 251 9.13 -2.22 -11.00
C HIS A 251 8.87 -3.34 -12.01
N PRO A 252 8.29 -4.49 -11.64
CA PRO A 252 8.11 -5.65 -12.53
C PRO A 252 7.09 -5.45 -13.67
N CYS A 253 6.54 -4.24 -13.81
CA CYS A 253 5.55 -3.92 -14.85
C CYS A 253 6.02 -2.78 -15.77
N LEU A 254 7.29 -2.37 -15.63
CA LEU A 254 7.98 -1.45 -16.53
C LEU A 254 8.93 -2.23 -17.44
#